data_AF-A0A849BUA0-F1
#
_entry.id   AF-A0A849BUA0-F1
#
_cell.length_a   1.000
_cell.length_b   1.000
_cell.length_c   1.000
_cell.angle_alpha   90.00
_cell.angle_beta   90.00
_cell.angle_gamma   90.00
#
_symmetry.space_group_name_H-M   'P 1'
#
loop_
_entity.id
_entity.type
_entity.pdbx_description
1 polymer ?
#
loop_
_entity_poly.entity_id
_entity_poly.type
_entity_poly.pdbx_seq_one_letter_code
_entity_poly.pdbx_strand_id
1 'polypeptide(L)'
;MRAGGAVLLSAALAAGATGLGARARLRTEREAHERERELTADLAHELRTPVSTLVAASSLVAPITGQLPESGREPVQLMLAETERLHRLVEDMLQLSRLEHGDGDVDLEDVAVLPLVREVLAARGWVGDVAVTSEEGVVARADRRVLARITVNVVENARRHGAGQVRVGARLERGLVVLEVEDDGAGVAPEDRERVFDRFTTTGTSTSGLGLPLVRAGARAMGGDAHFDEAPGGGARVVVSLPRAGTT
;
A
#
# COMPACT_ATOMS: atom_id res chain seq x y z
N MET A 1 -42.05 20.32 -45.43
CA MET A 1 -40.77 20.26 -44.68
C MET A 1 -40.94 20.95 -43.33
N ARG A 2 -41.10 20.20 -42.23
CA ARG A 2 -40.90 20.62 -40.83
C ARG A 2 -41.31 19.47 -39.89
N ALA A 3 -40.47 18.43 -39.83
CA ALA A 3 -40.68 17.32 -38.88
C ALA A 3 -39.37 16.66 -38.37
N GLY A 4 -38.19 17.11 -38.83
CA GLY A 4 -36.90 16.50 -38.46
C GLY A 4 -36.17 17.14 -37.26
N GLY A 5 -36.61 18.30 -36.77
CA GLY A 5 -35.88 19.06 -35.74
C GLY A 5 -36.18 18.67 -34.28
N ALA A 6 -37.34 18.04 -34.02
CA ALA A 6 -37.79 17.77 -32.65
C ALA A 6 -37.20 16.49 -32.04
N VAL A 7 -36.72 15.54 -32.86
CA VAL A 7 -36.18 14.24 -32.39
C VAL A 7 -34.71 14.35 -31.97
N LEU A 8 -33.95 15.32 -32.49
CA LEU A 8 -32.56 15.54 -32.11
C LEU A 8 -32.41 16.30 -30.78
N LEU A 9 -33.41 17.08 -30.37
CA LEU A 9 -33.37 17.85 -29.12
C LEU A 9 -33.67 16.98 -27.88
N SER A 10 -34.49 15.94 -28.02
CA SER A 10 -34.82 15.02 -26.91
C SER A 10 -33.69 14.05 -26.57
N ALA A 11 -32.91 13.60 -27.57
CA ALA A 11 -31.76 12.73 -27.36
C ALA A 11 -30.59 13.45 -26.64
N ALA A 12 -30.38 14.74 -26.92
CA ALA A 12 -29.34 15.55 -26.26
C ALA A 12 -29.66 15.84 -24.78
N LEU A 13 -30.94 16.03 -24.43
CA LEU A 13 -31.38 16.21 -23.04
C LEU A 13 -31.29 14.93 -22.20
N ALA A 14 -31.56 13.76 -22.81
CA ALA A 14 -31.40 12.46 -22.13
C ALA A 14 -29.92 12.10 -21.87
N ALA A 15 -29.02 12.43 -22.81
CA ALA A 15 -27.57 12.27 -22.63
C ALA A 15 -26.97 13.26 -21.61
N GLY A 16 -27.50 14.50 -21.57
CA GLY A 16 -27.12 15.50 -20.56
C GLY A 16 -27.57 15.13 -19.14
N ALA A 17 -28.78 14.60 -18.98
CA ALA A 17 -29.32 14.16 -17.68
C ALA A 17 -28.63 12.91 -17.14
N THR A 18 -28.27 11.94 -18.01
CA THR A 18 -27.46 10.77 -17.62
C THR A 18 -26.01 11.15 -17.28
N GLY A 19 -25.41 12.09 -18.01
CA GLY A 19 -24.07 12.61 -17.70
C GLY A 19 -24.01 13.45 -16.41
N LEU A 20 -25.04 14.25 -16.12
CA LEU A 20 -25.15 14.99 -14.84
C LEU A 20 -25.43 14.04 -13.67
N GLY A 21 -26.27 13.03 -13.85
CA GLY A 21 -26.54 11.99 -12.85
C GLY A 21 -25.30 11.13 -12.54
N ALA A 22 -24.51 10.77 -13.56
CA ALA A 22 -23.26 10.04 -13.38
C ALA A 22 -22.19 10.91 -12.70
N ARG A 23 -22.06 12.19 -13.06
CA ARG A 23 -21.14 13.13 -12.40
C ARG A 23 -21.55 13.42 -10.95
N ALA A 24 -22.84 13.56 -10.68
CA ALA A 24 -23.36 13.71 -9.33
C ALA A 24 -23.08 12.46 -8.48
N ARG A 25 -23.30 11.26 -9.03
CA ARG A 25 -22.98 9.98 -8.35
C ARG A 25 -21.48 9.84 -8.07
N LEU A 26 -20.63 10.06 -9.07
CA LEU A 26 -19.17 10.03 -8.89
C LEU A 26 -18.70 11.07 -7.88
N ARG A 27 -19.34 12.25 -7.84
CA ARG A 27 -19.04 13.30 -6.87
C ARG A 27 -19.47 12.88 -5.46
N THR A 28 -20.67 12.31 -5.30
CA THR A 28 -21.14 11.83 -4.01
C THR A 28 -20.33 10.64 -3.49
N GLU A 29 -19.88 9.74 -4.38
CA GLU A 29 -18.99 8.63 -4.03
C GLU A 29 -17.62 9.15 -3.60
N ARG A 30 -17.05 10.12 -4.32
CA ARG A 30 -15.79 10.78 -3.93
C ARG A 30 -15.91 11.50 -2.59
N GLU A 31 -16.97 12.29 -2.41
CA GLU A 31 -17.20 13.01 -1.15
C GLU A 31 -17.46 12.03 0.02
N ALA A 32 -18.08 10.88 -0.22
CA ALA A 32 -18.26 9.85 0.80
C ALA A 32 -16.92 9.19 1.16
N HIS A 33 -16.08 8.87 0.17
CA HIS A 33 -14.75 8.32 0.39
C HIS A 33 -13.80 9.31 1.07
N GLU A 34 -13.87 10.60 0.75
CA GLU A 34 -13.09 11.64 1.43
C GLU A 34 -13.48 11.77 2.91
N ARG A 35 -14.78 11.78 3.23
CA ARG A 35 -15.26 11.79 4.62
C ARG A 35 -14.86 10.52 5.39
N GLU A 36 -14.91 9.36 4.73
CA GLU A 36 -14.44 8.11 5.31
C GLU A 36 -12.93 8.18 5.66
N ARG A 37 -12.13 8.80 4.78
CA ARG A 37 -10.68 8.99 5.00
C ARG A 37 -10.40 9.91 6.19
N GLU A 38 -11.12 11.03 6.29
CA GLU A 38 -11.02 11.99 7.41
C GLU A 38 -11.39 11.33 8.74
N LEU A 39 -12.55 10.67 8.80
CA LEU A 39 -12.99 9.96 10.02
C LEU A 39 -12.00 8.87 10.45
N THR A 40 -11.44 8.13 9.49
CA THR A 40 -10.44 7.10 9.78
C THR A 40 -9.16 7.71 10.35
N ALA A 41 -8.76 8.89 9.86
CA ALA A 41 -7.59 9.62 10.34
C ALA A 41 -7.77 10.13 11.78
N ASP A 42 -8.95 10.66 12.09
CA ASP A 42 -9.29 11.15 13.43
C ASP A 42 -9.30 9.99 14.44
N LEU A 43 -9.95 8.88 14.08
CA LEU A 43 -9.94 7.66 14.91
C LEU A 43 -8.52 7.14 15.15
N ALA A 44 -7.64 7.17 14.13
CA ALA A 44 -6.25 6.76 14.31
C ALA A 44 -5.48 7.66 15.29
N HIS A 45 -5.74 8.98 15.28
CA HIS A 45 -5.12 9.91 16.23
C HIS A 45 -5.61 9.67 17.66
N GLU A 46 -6.92 9.44 17.86
CA GLU A 46 -7.49 9.13 19.17
C GLU A 46 -6.97 7.80 19.73
N LEU A 47 -6.76 6.80 18.86
CA LEU A 47 -6.24 5.49 19.23
C LEU A 47 -4.72 5.48 19.50
N ARG A 48 -3.97 6.49 19.05
CA ARG A 48 -2.50 6.52 19.21
C ARG A 48 -2.07 6.49 20.67
N THR A 49 -2.68 7.32 21.50
CA THR A 49 -2.36 7.44 22.94
C THR A 49 -2.67 6.16 23.72
N PRO A 50 -3.88 5.57 23.65
CA PRO A 50 -4.18 4.33 24.37
C PRO A 50 -3.32 3.15 23.88
N VAL A 51 -3.02 3.06 22.58
CA VAL A 51 -2.16 1.98 22.05
C VAL A 51 -0.71 2.15 22.48
N SER A 52 -0.18 3.37 22.49
CA SER A 52 1.16 3.66 23.02
C SER A 52 1.29 3.25 24.49
N THR A 53 0.23 3.43 25.28
CA THR A 53 0.17 2.98 26.68
C THR A 53 0.22 1.45 26.79
N LEU A 54 -0.50 0.73 25.93
CA LEU A 54 -0.45 -0.73 25.89
C LEU A 54 0.93 -1.25 25.46
N VAL A 55 1.59 -0.60 24.50
CA VAL A 55 2.95 -0.94 24.07
C VAL A 55 3.95 -0.72 25.21
N ALA A 56 3.85 0.38 25.94
CA ALA A 56 4.69 0.65 27.11
C ALA A 56 4.50 -0.43 28.20
N ALA A 57 3.26 -0.77 28.52
CA ALA A 57 2.96 -1.84 29.48
C ALA A 57 3.49 -3.20 28.99
N SER A 58 3.29 -3.52 27.71
CA SER A 58 3.78 -4.73 27.06
C SER A 58 5.30 -4.84 27.12
N SER A 59 6.02 -3.73 26.95
CA SER A 59 7.49 -3.68 27.02
C SER A 59 8.03 -4.00 28.41
N LEU A 60 7.25 -3.77 29.47
CA LEU A 60 7.60 -4.16 30.84
C LEU A 60 7.35 -5.65 31.10
N VAL A 61 6.35 -6.23 30.44
CA VAL A 61 5.96 -7.64 30.61
C VAL A 61 6.81 -8.56 29.73
N ALA A 62 7.20 -8.13 28.53
CA ALA A 62 7.95 -8.95 27.58
C ALA A 62 9.22 -9.60 28.17
N PRO A 63 10.09 -8.90 28.93
CA PRO A 63 11.32 -9.48 29.48
C PRO A 63 11.09 -10.58 30.53
N ILE A 64 9.95 -10.57 31.21
CA ILE A 64 9.63 -11.51 32.29
C ILE A 64 8.78 -12.70 31.82
N THR A 65 8.38 -12.74 30.53
CA THR A 65 7.55 -13.83 29.98
C THR A 65 8.15 -15.23 30.17
N GLY A 66 9.48 -15.36 30.11
CA GLY A 66 10.17 -16.63 30.37
C GLY A 66 10.06 -17.12 31.82
N GLN A 67 9.71 -16.22 32.75
CA GLN A 67 9.56 -16.51 34.18
C GLN A 67 8.12 -16.87 34.55
N LEU A 68 7.17 -16.72 33.63
CA LEU A 68 5.77 -17.08 33.85
C LEU A 68 5.59 -18.61 33.90
N PRO A 69 4.62 -19.11 34.69
CA PRO A 69 4.16 -20.49 34.59
C PRO A 69 3.73 -20.82 33.15
N GLU A 70 3.84 -22.09 32.75
CA GLU A 70 3.47 -22.58 31.41
C GLU A 70 2.08 -22.07 30.98
N SER A 71 1.10 -22.14 31.89
CA SER A 71 -0.28 -21.71 31.67
C SER A 71 -0.46 -20.21 31.44
N GLY A 72 0.49 -19.38 31.87
CA GLY A 72 0.46 -17.93 31.68
C GLY A 72 1.33 -17.45 30.51
N ARG A 73 2.23 -18.30 30.00
CA ARG A 73 3.20 -17.90 28.96
C ARG A 73 2.54 -17.68 27.60
N GLU A 74 1.74 -18.63 27.14
CA GLU A 74 1.04 -18.53 25.85
C GLU A 74 0.05 -17.35 25.80
N PRO A 75 -0.84 -17.14 26.78
CA PRO A 75 -1.76 -16.00 26.77
C PRO A 75 -1.05 -14.64 26.76
N VAL A 76 0.05 -14.51 27.50
CA VAL A 76 0.82 -13.26 27.52
C VAL A 76 1.56 -13.04 26.20
N GLN A 77 2.15 -14.07 25.61
CA GLN A 77 2.78 -13.95 24.28
C GLN A 77 1.76 -13.53 23.21
N LEU A 78 0.55 -14.09 23.25
CA LEU A 78 -0.54 -13.67 22.38
C LEU A 78 -0.92 -12.19 22.59
N MET A 79 -1.08 -11.76 23.85
CA MET A 79 -1.38 -10.36 24.19
C MET A 79 -0.30 -9.40 23.67
N LEU A 80 0.98 -9.75 23.83
CA LEU A 80 2.10 -8.96 23.32
C LEU A 80 2.06 -8.86 21.79
N ALA A 81 1.81 -9.99 21.10
CA ALA A 81 1.72 -10.02 19.65
C ALA A 81 0.54 -9.18 19.12
N GLU A 82 -0.63 -9.25 19.76
CA GLU A 82 -1.80 -8.46 19.35
C GLU A 82 -1.65 -6.97 19.68
N THR A 83 -0.98 -6.61 20.78
CA THR A 83 -0.68 -5.21 21.10
C THR A 83 0.23 -4.58 20.05
N GLU A 84 1.28 -5.31 19.68
CA GLU A 84 2.23 -4.89 18.66
C GLU A 84 1.58 -4.85 17.26
N ARG A 85 0.66 -5.77 16.96
CA ARG A 85 -0.16 -5.70 15.75
C ARG A 85 -1.07 -4.47 15.75
N LEU A 86 -1.75 -4.17 16.85
CA LEU A 86 -2.62 -2.99 16.98
C LEU A 86 -1.83 -1.69 16.83
N HIS A 87 -0.62 -1.63 17.39
CA HIS A 87 0.28 -0.50 17.22
C HIS A 87 0.62 -0.25 15.75
N ARG A 88 1.02 -1.30 15.02
CA ARG A 88 1.28 -1.18 13.58
C ARG A 88 0.06 -0.72 12.78
N LEU A 89 -1.13 -1.23 13.11
CA LEU A 89 -2.37 -0.80 12.46
C LEU A 89 -2.60 0.71 12.60
N VAL A 90 -2.49 1.23 13.82
CA VAL A 90 -2.68 2.66 14.08
C VAL A 90 -1.62 3.50 13.37
N GLU A 91 -0.35 3.10 13.43
CA GLU A 91 0.72 3.82 12.74
C GLU A 91 0.57 3.79 11.21
N ASP A 92 0.13 2.65 10.63
CA ASP A 92 -0.18 2.55 9.19
C ASP A 92 -1.34 3.47 8.79
N MET A 93 -2.41 3.55 9.60
CA MET A 93 -3.53 4.47 9.34
C MET A 93 -3.08 5.94 9.39
N LEU A 94 -2.29 6.31 10.40
CA LEU A 94 -1.74 7.66 10.55
C LEU A 94 -0.81 8.00 9.38
N GLN A 95 0.04 7.06 8.96
CA GLN A 95 0.95 7.26 7.85
C GLN A 95 0.21 7.42 6.53
N LEU A 96 -0.78 6.56 6.27
CA LEU A 96 -1.61 6.64 5.08
C LEU A 96 -2.34 7.98 5.01
N SER A 97 -2.88 8.44 6.14
CA SER A 97 -3.52 9.76 6.22
C SER A 97 -2.56 10.89 5.84
N ARG A 98 -1.34 10.91 6.42
CA ARG A 98 -0.34 11.93 6.12
C ARG A 98 0.05 11.96 4.63
N LEU A 99 0.20 10.79 4.02
CA LEU A 99 0.56 10.67 2.60
C LEU A 99 -0.57 11.12 1.67
N GLU A 100 -1.82 10.90 2.03
CA GLU A 100 -2.97 11.30 1.19
C GLU A 100 -3.30 12.80 1.27
N HIS A 101 -3.10 13.43 2.43
CA HIS A 101 -3.40 14.86 2.61
C HIS A 101 -2.27 15.77 2.14
N GLY A 102 -1.11 15.21 1.76
CA GLY A 102 0.09 16.00 1.42
C GLY A 102 0.70 16.73 2.62
N ASP A 103 0.22 16.46 3.84
CA ASP A 103 0.75 17.01 5.10
C ASP A 103 2.10 16.38 5.48
N GLY A 104 2.48 15.27 4.86
CA GLY A 104 3.80 14.67 4.96
C GLY A 104 4.72 15.18 3.86
N ASP A 105 5.61 16.13 4.19
CA ASP A 105 6.76 16.42 3.32
C ASP A 105 7.54 15.12 3.12
N VAL A 106 7.54 14.60 1.89
CA VAL A 106 8.45 13.52 1.48
C VAL A 106 9.84 14.11 1.29
N ASP A 107 10.83 13.56 1.98
CA ASP A 107 12.20 14.03 1.88
C ASP A 107 12.85 13.39 0.65
N LEU A 108 12.59 13.97 -0.53
CA LEU A 108 13.06 13.42 -1.79
C LEU A 108 14.59 13.51 -1.86
N GLU A 109 15.23 12.38 -2.04
CA GLU A 109 16.66 12.23 -2.30
C GLU A 109 16.91 11.26 -3.46
N ASP A 110 18.18 11.11 -3.85
CA ASP A 110 18.58 10.18 -4.90
C ASP A 110 18.88 8.81 -4.27
N VAL A 111 17.97 7.86 -4.48
CA VAL A 111 18.00 6.56 -3.82
C VAL A 111 18.38 5.47 -4.82
N ALA A 112 19.54 4.85 -4.61
CA ALA A 112 19.91 3.64 -5.32
C ALA A 112 18.99 2.48 -4.88
N VAL A 113 18.15 1.99 -5.81
CA VAL A 113 17.04 1.08 -5.48
C VAL A 113 17.54 -0.30 -5.07
N LEU A 114 18.51 -0.86 -5.81
CA LEU A 114 19.03 -2.20 -5.51
C LEU A 114 19.70 -2.29 -4.11
N PRO A 115 20.59 -1.36 -3.70
CA PRO A 115 21.11 -1.33 -2.34
C PRO A 115 20.01 -1.27 -1.28
N LEU A 116 18.99 -0.43 -1.48
CA LEU A 116 17.86 -0.31 -0.56
C LEU A 116 17.07 -1.61 -0.45
N VAL A 117 16.74 -2.25 -1.58
CA VAL A 117 16.04 -3.54 -1.59
C VAL A 117 16.85 -4.58 -0.79
N ARG A 118 18.16 -4.69 -1.04
CA ARG A 118 19.02 -5.64 -0.31
C ARG A 118 19.05 -5.36 1.20
N GLU A 119 19.13 -4.09 1.61
CA GLU A 119 19.07 -3.69 3.01
C GLU A 119 17.74 -4.10 3.66
N VAL A 120 16.62 -3.84 2.98
CA VAL A 120 15.29 -4.22 3.45
C VAL A 120 15.16 -5.73 3.63
N LEU A 121 15.60 -6.51 2.63
CA LEU A 121 15.55 -7.97 2.70
C LEU A 121 16.44 -8.50 3.84
N ALA A 122 17.64 -7.94 4.02
CA ALA A 122 18.54 -8.31 5.12
C ALA A 122 17.94 -7.99 6.49
N ALA A 123 17.42 -6.78 6.69
CA ALA A 123 16.81 -6.36 7.95
C ALA A 123 15.59 -7.20 8.34
N ARG A 124 14.85 -7.73 7.35
CA ARG A 124 13.70 -8.61 7.57
C ARG A 124 14.04 -10.10 7.63
N GLY A 125 15.29 -10.48 7.39
CA GLY A 125 15.72 -11.88 7.34
C GLY A 125 15.15 -12.65 6.14
N TRP A 126 14.92 -11.96 5.02
CA TRP A 126 14.37 -12.55 3.78
C TRP A 126 15.43 -12.87 2.72
N VAL A 127 16.71 -12.74 3.08
CA VAL A 127 17.83 -13.08 2.20
C VAL A 127 17.82 -14.59 1.93
N GLY A 128 17.80 -14.97 0.65
CA GLY A 128 17.72 -16.36 0.21
C GLY A 128 16.29 -16.85 -0.05
N ASP A 129 15.29 -16.28 0.65
CA ASP A 129 13.86 -16.54 0.40
C ASP A 129 13.33 -15.75 -0.79
N VAL A 130 13.85 -14.53 -0.98
CA VAL A 130 13.44 -13.59 -2.02
C VAL A 130 14.56 -13.47 -3.05
N ALA A 131 14.23 -13.78 -4.31
CA ALA A 131 15.17 -13.61 -5.42
C ALA A 131 15.17 -12.16 -5.91
N VAL A 132 16.36 -11.61 -6.15
CA VAL A 132 16.53 -10.23 -6.61
C VAL A 132 17.06 -10.22 -8.04
N THR A 133 16.24 -9.74 -8.97
CA THR A 133 16.54 -9.61 -10.40
C THR A 133 16.40 -8.14 -10.81
N SER A 134 17.40 -7.32 -10.43
CA SER A 134 17.40 -5.88 -10.66
C SER A 134 18.56 -5.47 -11.54
N GLU A 135 18.33 -4.48 -12.40
CA GLU A 135 19.39 -3.76 -13.10
C GLU A 135 20.26 -3.01 -12.08
N GLU A 136 21.56 -2.89 -12.37
CA GLU A 136 22.48 -2.08 -11.58
C GLU A 136 22.35 -0.59 -11.95
N GLY A 137 22.65 0.30 -11.00
CA GLY A 137 22.66 1.74 -11.24
C GLY A 137 21.28 2.41 -11.36
N VAL A 138 20.19 1.69 -11.04
CA VAL A 138 18.84 2.28 -11.00
C VAL A 138 18.69 3.20 -9.78
N VAL A 139 18.49 4.49 -10.03
CA VAL A 139 18.36 5.54 -9.00
C VAL A 139 17.03 6.27 -9.14
N ALA A 140 16.20 6.20 -8.10
CA ALA A 140 14.92 6.90 -8.02
C ALA A 140 15.05 8.22 -7.27
N ARG A 141 14.25 9.22 -7.65
CA ARG A 141 14.03 10.42 -6.84
C ARG A 141 12.93 10.10 -5.84
N ALA A 142 13.29 9.78 -4.61
CA ALA A 142 12.38 9.19 -3.63
C ALA A 142 12.76 9.56 -2.20
N ASP A 143 11.78 9.52 -1.30
CA ASP A 143 12.06 9.42 0.14
C ASP A 143 12.45 7.98 0.46
N ARG A 144 13.69 7.80 0.95
CA ARG A 144 14.26 6.48 1.23
C ARG A 144 13.44 5.69 2.26
N ARG A 145 12.87 6.36 3.27
CA ARG A 145 12.08 5.69 4.33
C ARG A 145 10.75 5.22 3.77
N VAL A 146 10.10 6.05 2.96
CA VAL A 146 8.85 5.69 2.29
C VAL A 146 9.09 4.56 1.30
N LEU A 147 10.15 4.62 0.49
CA LEU A 147 10.49 3.55 -0.47
C LEU A 147 10.85 2.23 0.22
N ALA A 148 11.56 2.27 1.35
CA ALA A 148 11.83 1.09 2.16
C ALA A 148 10.51 0.46 2.65
N ARG A 149 9.57 1.28 3.12
CA ARG A 149 8.26 0.82 3.60
C ARG A 149 7.41 0.24 2.46
N ILE A 150 7.41 0.88 1.29
CA ILE A 150 6.78 0.35 0.08
C ILE A 150 7.32 -1.05 -0.21
N THR A 151 8.65 -1.19 -0.27
CA THR A 151 9.34 -2.47 -0.54
C THR A 151 8.93 -3.55 0.46
N VAL A 152 8.93 -3.22 1.75
CA VAL A 152 8.48 -4.13 2.81
C VAL A 152 7.04 -4.60 2.57
N ASN A 153 6.13 -3.67 2.26
CA ASN A 153 4.71 -4.00 2.10
C ASN A 153 4.45 -4.87 0.88
N VAL A 154 5.06 -4.57 -0.27
CA VAL A 154 4.86 -5.37 -1.48
C VAL A 154 5.47 -6.77 -1.35
N VAL A 155 6.63 -6.90 -0.72
CA VAL A 155 7.27 -8.21 -0.48
C VAL A 155 6.50 -9.01 0.58
N GLU A 156 6.04 -8.38 1.65
CA GLU A 156 5.22 -9.07 2.66
C GLU A 156 3.89 -9.54 2.08
N ASN A 157 3.28 -8.73 1.20
CA ASN A 157 2.08 -9.13 0.46
C ASN A 157 2.34 -10.36 -0.42
N ALA A 158 3.42 -10.33 -1.21
CA ALA A 158 3.84 -11.44 -2.06
C ALA A 158 4.14 -12.71 -1.24
N ARG A 159 4.85 -12.61 -0.11
CA ARG A 159 5.14 -13.77 0.76
C ARG A 159 3.90 -14.34 1.44
N ARG A 160 2.89 -13.51 1.73
CA ARG A 160 1.66 -13.93 2.42
C ARG A 160 0.64 -14.56 1.49
N HIS A 161 0.46 -13.97 0.31
CA HIS A 161 -0.61 -14.34 -0.64
C HIS A 161 -0.09 -15.13 -1.84
N GLY A 162 1.21 -15.06 -2.09
CA GLY A 162 1.86 -15.83 -3.11
C GLY A 162 1.98 -17.32 -2.75
N ALA A 163 2.43 -18.07 -3.74
CA ALA A 163 3.00 -19.39 -3.57
C ALA A 163 4.41 -19.38 -4.19
N GLY A 164 5.26 -20.32 -3.81
CA GLY A 164 6.57 -20.47 -4.44
C GLY A 164 7.52 -19.32 -4.13
N GLN A 165 8.22 -18.82 -5.16
CA GLN A 165 9.35 -17.91 -5.01
C GLN A 165 8.92 -16.46 -5.24
N VAL A 166 9.22 -15.59 -4.27
CA VAL A 166 9.05 -14.13 -4.46
C VAL A 166 10.25 -13.57 -5.20
N ARG A 167 9.98 -12.77 -6.24
CA ARG A 167 10.98 -12.12 -7.07
C ARG A 167 10.83 -10.60 -6.98
N VAL A 168 11.93 -9.89 -6.74
CA VAL A 168 11.98 -8.42 -6.67
C VAL A 168 12.93 -7.91 -7.73
N GLY A 169 12.46 -6.99 -8.58
CA GLY A 169 13.26 -6.38 -9.63
C GLY A 169 13.15 -4.87 -9.62
N ALA A 170 14.18 -4.20 -10.09
CA ALA A 170 14.10 -2.80 -10.46
C ALA A 170 14.77 -2.55 -11.80
N ARG A 171 14.16 -1.70 -12.64
CA ARG A 171 14.67 -1.34 -13.96
C ARG A 171 14.29 0.10 -14.32
N LEU A 172 14.94 0.63 -15.35
CA LEU A 172 14.52 1.89 -15.97
C LEU A 172 13.57 1.62 -17.15
N GLU A 173 12.38 2.20 -17.12
CA GLU A 173 11.40 2.08 -18.20
C GLU A 173 10.76 3.43 -18.52
N ARG A 174 10.86 3.87 -19.78
CA ARG A 174 10.25 5.12 -20.29
C ARG A 174 10.58 6.36 -19.44
N GLY A 175 11.77 6.41 -18.86
CA GLY A 175 12.23 7.52 -18.03
C GLY A 175 11.80 7.46 -16.56
N LEU A 176 11.11 6.40 -16.15
CA LEU A 176 10.73 6.12 -14.77
C LEU A 176 11.55 4.95 -14.23
N VAL A 177 11.78 4.96 -12.91
CA VAL A 177 12.26 3.80 -12.18
C VAL A 177 11.05 2.92 -11.87
N VAL A 178 11.14 1.66 -12.26
CA VAL A 178 10.10 0.66 -12.01
C VAL A 178 10.65 -0.35 -11.02
N LEU A 179 10.08 -0.39 -9.81
CA LEU A 179 10.24 -1.45 -8.83
C LEU A 179 9.08 -2.42 -8.98
N GLU A 180 9.36 -3.70 -9.15
CA GLU A 180 8.34 -4.74 -9.28
C GLU A 180 8.57 -5.88 -8.29
N VAL A 181 7.47 -6.44 -7.81
CA VAL A 181 7.47 -7.64 -6.98
C VAL A 181 6.49 -8.64 -7.55
N GLU A 182 6.99 -9.84 -7.83
CA GLU A 182 6.26 -10.96 -8.40
C GLU A 182 6.21 -12.13 -7.41
N ASP A 183 5.08 -12.82 -7.41
CA ASP A 183 4.89 -14.10 -6.74
C ASP A 183 4.22 -15.13 -7.68
N ASP A 184 4.33 -16.41 -7.34
CA ASP A 184 3.73 -17.50 -8.12
C ASP A 184 2.36 -17.94 -7.55
N GLY A 185 1.64 -17.02 -6.88
CA GLY A 185 0.35 -17.28 -6.25
C GLY A 185 -0.84 -17.37 -7.22
N ALA A 186 -2.05 -17.22 -6.68
CA ALA A 186 -3.26 -17.16 -7.49
C ALA A 186 -3.42 -15.82 -8.24
N GLY A 187 -2.65 -14.80 -7.85
CA GLY A 187 -2.78 -13.45 -8.35
C GLY A 187 -4.02 -12.71 -7.84
N VAL A 188 -4.29 -11.56 -8.44
CA VAL A 188 -5.47 -10.73 -8.16
C VAL A 188 -6.35 -10.70 -9.41
N ALA A 189 -7.64 -10.99 -9.23
CA ALA A 189 -8.64 -10.93 -10.31
C ALA A 189 -8.64 -9.54 -10.95
N PRO A 190 -8.73 -9.42 -12.30
CA PRO A 190 -8.66 -8.13 -12.98
C PRO A 190 -9.63 -7.07 -12.44
N GLU A 191 -10.86 -7.47 -12.11
CA GLU A 191 -11.88 -6.59 -11.51
C GLU A 191 -11.51 -6.03 -10.13
N ASP A 192 -10.61 -6.69 -9.39
CA ASP A 192 -10.23 -6.31 -8.04
C ASP A 192 -8.88 -5.56 -8.00
N ARG A 193 -8.10 -5.56 -9.09
CA ARG A 193 -6.73 -4.97 -9.13
C ARG A 193 -6.67 -3.50 -8.73
N GLU A 194 -7.70 -2.73 -9.02
CA GLU A 194 -7.79 -1.32 -8.60
C GLU A 194 -8.28 -1.20 -7.14
N ARG A 195 -9.27 -2.03 -6.78
CA ARG A 195 -9.95 -1.99 -5.47
C ARG A 195 -9.07 -2.44 -4.31
N VAL A 196 -8.10 -3.33 -4.55
CA VAL A 196 -7.14 -3.78 -3.52
C VAL A 196 -6.22 -2.67 -3.01
N PHE A 197 -6.17 -1.52 -3.69
CA PHE A 197 -5.49 -0.32 -3.21
C PHE A 197 -6.40 0.62 -2.41
N ASP A 198 -7.66 0.24 -2.19
CA ASP A 198 -8.56 0.94 -1.28
C ASP A 198 -8.37 0.44 0.16
N ARG A 199 -8.60 1.34 1.11
CA ARG A 199 -8.43 1.08 2.55
C ARG A 199 -9.29 -0.10 3.00
N PHE A 200 -8.72 -0.97 3.83
CA PHE A 200 -9.40 -2.13 4.42
C PHE A 200 -9.93 -3.15 3.40
N THR A 201 -9.56 -3.03 2.12
CA THR A 201 -9.89 -4.05 1.13
C THR A 201 -9.00 -5.26 1.34
N THR A 202 -9.62 -6.42 1.51
CA THR A 202 -8.92 -7.70 1.65
C THR A 202 -9.56 -8.74 0.76
N THR A 203 -8.75 -9.58 0.12
CA THR A 203 -9.22 -10.74 -0.66
C THR A 203 -9.22 -12.05 0.15
N GLY A 204 -9.32 -11.98 1.49
CA GLY A 204 -9.35 -13.18 2.35
C GLY A 204 -8.83 -12.95 3.78
N THR A 205 -8.00 -13.87 4.27
CA THR A 205 -7.46 -13.93 5.66
C THR A 205 -6.39 -12.87 5.98
N SER A 206 -6.51 -11.65 5.46
CA SER A 206 -5.55 -10.57 5.74
C SER A 206 -5.90 -9.84 7.04
N THR A 207 -4.90 -9.33 7.74
CA THR A 207 -5.04 -8.76 9.08
C THR A 207 -5.25 -7.24 9.13
N SER A 208 -5.19 -6.50 8.01
CA SER A 208 -5.39 -5.04 7.99
C SER A 208 -5.98 -4.41 6.73
N GLY A 209 -5.65 -4.89 5.53
CA GLY A 209 -6.03 -4.22 4.27
C GLY A 209 -5.43 -2.83 4.07
N LEU A 210 -4.35 -2.48 4.78
CA LEU A 210 -3.70 -1.15 4.69
C LEU A 210 -2.36 -1.14 3.95
N GLY A 211 -1.76 -2.31 3.71
CA GLY A 211 -0.43 -2.42 3.10
C GLY A 211 -0.35 -1.87 1.68
N LEU A 212 -1.23 -2.33 0.78
CA LEU A 212 -1.30 -1.88 -0.60
C LEU A 212 -1.77 -0.42 -0.74
N PRO A 213 -2.80 0.06 0.00
CA PRO A 213 -3.11 1.49 0.07
C PRO A 213 -1.89 2.36 0.42
N LEU A 214 -1.10 1.95 1.41
CA LEU A 214 0.13 2.67 1.80
C LEU A 214 1.18 2.67 0.68
N VAL A 215 1.29 1.56 -0.07
CA VAL A 215 2.18 1.48 -1.23
C VAL A 215 1.83 2.53 -2.27
N ARG A 216 0.55 2.61 -2.66
CA ARG A 216 0.09 3.55 -3.68
C ARG A 216 0.15 5.00 -3.20
N ALA A 217 -0.25 5.27 -1.96
CA ALA A 217 -0.16 6.61 -1.38
C ALA A 217 1.30 7.09 -1.31
N GLY A 218 2.22 6.22 -0.88
CA GLY A 218 3.66 6.54 -0.84
C GLY A 218 4.24 6.81 -2.23
N ALA A 219 3.91 5.97 -3.22
CA ALA A 219 4.35 6.18 -4.60
C ALA A 219 3.84 7.52 -5.16
N ARG A 220 2.54 7.82 -4.96
CA ARG A 220 1.92 9.08 -5.40
C ARG A 220 2.49 10.31 -4.72
N ALA A 221 2.78 10.22 -3.41
CA ALA A 221 3.43 11.31 -2.67
C ALA A 221 4.81 11.65 -3.25
N MET A 222 5.50 10.68 -3.86
CA MET A 222 6.79 10.87 -4.54
C MET A 222 6.65 11.17 -6.05
N GLY A 223 5.45 11.46 -6.55
CA GLY A 223 5.20 11.78 -7.96
C GLY A 223 5.14 10.56 -8.89
N GLY A 224 4.96 9.36 -8.33
CA GLY A 224 4.82 8.09 -9.04
C GLY A 224 3.42 7.48 -8.91
N ASP A 225 3.32 6.16 -9.11
CA ASP A 225 2.09 5.40 -8.86
C ASP A 225 2.38 3.92 -8.55
N ALA A 226 1.36 3.19 -8.10
CA ALA A 226 1.43 1.74 -7.92
C ALA A 226 0.18 1.04 -8.49
N HIS A 227 0.39 -0.07 -9.19
CA HIS A 227 -0.68 -0.87 -9.79
C HIS A 227 -0.31 -2.37 -9.85
N PHE A 228 -1.30 -3.21 -10.15
CA PHE A 228 -1.05 -4.60 -10.53
C PHE A 228 -0.95 -4.70 -12.06
N ASP A 229 0.06 -5.44 -12.52
CA ASP A 229 0.24 -5.79 -13.93
C ASP A 229 0.06 -7.31 -14.11
N GLU A 230 -0.01 -7.76 -15.36
CA GLU A 230 0.05 -9.19 -15.67
C GLU A 230 1.44 -9.75 -15.34
N ALA A 231 1.45 -10.87 -14.61
CA ALA A 231 2.64 -11.64 -14.31
C ALA A 231 2.84 -12.68 -15.43
N PRO A 232 3.94 -12.63 -16.21
CA PRO A 232 4.17 -13.58 -17.32
C PRO A 232 4.18 -15.04 -16.89
N GLY A 233 4.58 -15.32 -15.63
CA GLY A 233 4.61 -16.66 -15.04
C GLY A 233 3.30 -17.10 -14.36
N GLY A 234 2.25 -16.28 -14.39
CA GLY A 234 1.11 -16.41 -13.48
C GLY A 234 1.39 -15.76 -12.12
N GLY A 235 0.36 -15.67 -11.26
CA GLY A 235 0.45 -15.04 -9.94
C GLY A 235 0.23 -13.54 -9.94
N ALA A 236 0.78 -12.85 -8.94
CA ALA A 236 0.60 -11.42 -8.76
C ALA A 236 1.89 -10.67 -9.10
N ARG A 237 1.75 -9.53 -9.80
CA ARG A 237 2.85 -8.61 -10.09
C ARG A 237 2.46 -7.20 -9.68
N VAL A 238 3.03 -6.73 -8.57
CA VAL A 238 2.87 -5.34 -8.11
C VAL A 238 3.97 -4.50 -8.73
N VAL A 239 3.58 -3.42 -9.41
CA VAL A 239 4.49 -2.49 -10.08
C VAL A 239 4.38 -1.13 -9.42
N VAL A 240 5.51 -0.62 -8.94
CA VAL A 240 5.67 0.73 -8.38
C VAL A 240 6.56 1.53 -9.33
N SER A 241 6.03 2.62 -9.88
CA SER A 241 6.77 3.53 -10.74
C SER A 241 7.11 4.81 -9.99
N LEU A 242 8.34 5.30 -10.13
CA LEU A 242 8.83 6.52 -9.49
C LEU A 242 9.63 7.37 -10.50
N PRO A 243 9.66 8.70 -10.34
CA PRO A 243 10.57 9.54 -11.10
C PRO A 243 12.02 9.06 -10.93
N ARG A 244 12.77 8.97 -12.02
CA ARG A 244 14.22 8.73 -11.94
C ARG A 244 14.92 9.95 -11.33
N ALA A 245 16.05 9.72 -10.67
CA ALA A 245 16.95 10.82 -10.33
C ALA A 245 17.35 11.56 -11.61
N GLY A 246 17.16 12.88 -11.62
CA GLY A 246 17.55 13.70 -12.77
C GLY A 246 19.07 13.69 -12.90
N THR A 247 19.59 13.59 -14.11
CA THR A 247 20.95 14.08 -14.38
C THR A 247 20.87 15.59 -14.20
N THR A 248 21.32 16.08 -13.05
CA THR A 248 21.49 17.53 -12.86
C THR A 248 22.69 17.99 -13.67
#